data_AF-A0A291TAI2-F1
#
_entry.id   AF-A0A291TAI2-F1
#
_cell.length_a   1.000
_cell.length_b   1.000
_cell.length_c   1.000
_cell.angle_alpha   90.00
_cell.angle_beta   90.00
_cell.angle_gamma   90.00
#
_symmetry.space_group_name_H-M   'P 1'
#
loop_
_entity.id
_entity.type
_entity.pdbx_description
1 polymer ?
#
loop_
_entity_poly.entity_id
_entity_poly.type
_entity_poly.pdbx_seq_one_letter_code
_entity_poly.pdbx_strand_id
1 'polypeptide(L)'
;MGYFSVTFTAPHADADTVTLSMLTRLVIDKAGYPVGTEGGTQNYSGNGWKFENGTLTLESGSYDFSGEENALCPLNPNVQLMVESGATLTGGAFAKEPKGAGTFKTVTLNGTGSITAVNGLASGDWGNKLYVVPNVVPTGANTITASEPIRDINLKAIYGDDVADLYPNQSDLSTILLNVGWLEYQGYIKENTNIVLNQGTYSTLKMADDGTPITTGLARISDGNFHTYFGNGWHSQALSGDPDNVYLESGNYNFLYTDPVNKKNGENLRSVNCGIVNEGSTIEDGVFNTLVANGQPGSTSSKPHEIEGGTFAAGLLYNDGVITGGAFNGKDSILPIGIGLSGNYRSVTVKDGAISKVNDTFPLVPGETVYDLVQGSAWNLYSYAGTVLTVESNVDITNINGQEIGEAFSSIYPNGETDKKVVRFVMPDSDVELNSTKIVVPEPKPEPTPDPTPETYTLTVKGGTFTYNGGEAMTSASVPVDAEVKVTLNQSAVPEGMVFDLWAMDEASLLGNPAVAYNEESFTIPAGSVAKGSTVTVEAQYRDATIESEPSILGTAAIIGVAGAGTAVIVWQGYRIGMELYEKYFQPTPEETAAEQPAPEAPAAAAAS
;
A
#
# COMPACT_ATOMS: atom_id res chain seq x y z
N MET A 1 -34.66 21.83 49.18
CA MET A 1 -33.44 22.66 49.07
C MET A 1 -32.26 21.74 49.21
N GLY A 2 -31.54 21.45 48.14
CA GLY A 2 -30.28 20.70 48.18
C GLY A 2 -29.13 21.68 48.37
N TYR A 3 -28.22 21.38 49.30
CA TYR A 3 -26.97 22.13 49.46
C TYR A 3 -25.86 21.37 48.72
N PHE A 4 -25.11 22.06 47.86
CA PHE A 4 -23.87 21.53 47.30
C PHE A 4 -22.72 21.93 48.22
N SER A 5 -22.03 20.96 48.81
CA SER A 5 -20.78 21.20 49.53
C SER A 5 -19.61 21.00 48.57
N VAL A 6 -18.95 22.08 48.17
CA VAL A 6 -17.71 22.04 47.38
C VAL A 6 -16.55 22.26 48.34
N THR A 7 -15.64 21.29 48.44
CA THR A 7 -14.38 21.42 49.19
C THR A 7 -13.25 21.42 48.16
N PHE A 8 -12.50 22.52 48.08
CA PHE A 8 -11.31 22.61 47.25
C PHE A 8 -10.10 22.96 48.14
N THR A 9 -8.94 22.44 47.78
CA THR A 9 -7.65 22.85 48.36
C THR A 9 -7.13 24.01 47.52
N ALA A 10 -6.84 25.15 48.17
CA ALA A 10 -6.36 26.33 47.47
C ALA A 10 -5.03 26.05 46.72
N PRO A 11 -4.82 26.64 45.53
CA PRO A 11 -3.53 26.58 44.85
C PRO A 11 -2.43 27.31 45.65
N HIS A 12 -1.16 27.09 45.29
CA HIS A 12 0.00 27.73 45.92
C HIS A 12 -0.13 29.27 45.92
N ALA A 13 0.47 29.94 46.90
CA ALA A 13 0.14 31.29 47.38
C ALA A 13 0.27 32.49 46.40
N ASP A 14 0.49 32.25 45.11
CA ASP A 14 0.69 33.28 44.07
C ASP A 14 -0.57 33.49 43.19
N ALA A 15 -1.71 32.87 43.51
CA ALA A 15 -2.96 33.05 42.79
C ALA A 15 -3.85 34.12 43.47
N ASP A 16 -4.04 35.27 42.82
CA ASP A 16 -4.78 36.42 43.38
C ASP A 16 -6.29 36.17 43.59
N THR A 17 -6.92 35.24 42.86
CA THR A 17 -8.36 34.94 43.03
C THR A 17 -8.72 33.56 42.50
N VAL A 18 -9.52 32.79 43.26
CA VAL A 18 -10.15 31.54 42.81
C VAL A 18 -11.65 31.78 42.66
N THR A 19 -12.16 31.70 41.43
CA THR A 19 -13.60 31.86 41.16
C THR A 19 -14.22 30.51 40.85
N LEU A 20 -15.13 30.04 41.69
CA LEU A 20 -16.01 28.91 41.42
C LEU A 20 -17.29 29.46 40.78
N SER A 21 -17.55 29.10 39.53
CA SER A 21 -18.81 29.43 38.85
C SER A 21 -19.51 28.13 38.46
N MET A 22 -20.84 28.10 38.59
CA MET A 22 -21.60 26.99 38.01
C MET A 22 -21.35 26.99 36.50
N LEU A 23 -21.14 25.81 35.92
CA LEU A 23 -20.90 25.68 34.50
C LEU A 23 -22.13 26.20 33.74
N THR A 24 -22.02 27.37 33.13
CA THR A 24 -23.11 27.99 32.38
C THR A 24 -23.01 27.72 30.89
N ARG A 25 -21.80 27.58 30.34
CA ARG A 25 -21.58 27.18 28.94
C ARG A 25 -21.80 25.67 28.78
N LEU A 26 -22.35 25.26 27.64
CA LEU A 26 -22.44 23.85 27.30
C LEU A 26 -21.03 23.27 27.11
N VAL A 27 -20.75 22.18 27.81
CA VAL A 27 -19.57 21.34 27.61
C VAL A 27 -20.07 19.91 27.53
N ILE A 28 -19.59 19.16 26.54
CA ILE A 28 -19.89 17.74 26.38
C ILE A 28 -18.71 16.94 26.93
N ASP A 29 -18.99 15.93 27.74
CA ASP A 29 -17.98 15.04 28.28
C ASP A 29 -17.54 13.98 27.27
N LYS A 30 -16.53 13.20 27.64
CA LYS A 30 -16.00 12.11 26.82
C LYS A 30 -17.00 10.98 26.49
N ALA A 31 -18.10 10.88 27.24
CA ALA A 31 -19.15 9.89 27.02
C ALA A 31 -20.29 10.46 26.14
N GLY A 32 -20.19 11.72 25.73
CA GLY A 32 -21.15 12.40 24.88
C GLY A 32 -22.34 13.01 25.63
N TYR A 33 -22.23 13.23 26.94
CA TYR A 33 -23.27 13.85 27.76
C TYR A 33 -22.89 15.26 28.17
N PRO A 34 -23.87 16.18 28.37
CA PRO A 34 -23.57 17.48 28.94
C PRO A 34 -22.98 17.36 30.35
N VAL A 35 -21.86 18.05 30.60
CA VAL A 35 -21.20 18.07 31.91
C VAL A 35 -22.18 18.61 32.97
N GLY A 36 -22.28 17.91 34.10
CA GLY A 36 -23.24 18.21 35.18
C GLY A 36 -24.48 17.32 35.21
N THR A 37 -24.65 16.44 34.21
CA THR A 37 -25.81 15.52 34.11
C THR A 37 -25.56 14.13 34.68
N GLU A 38 -24.42 13.88 35.32
CA GLU A 38 -24.03 12.54 35.84
C GLU A 38 -24.15 11.42 34.80
N GLY A 39 -23.61 11.64 33.59
CA GLY A 39 -23.73 10.66 32.50
C GLY A 39 -25.16 10.58 31.92
N GLY A 40 -25.88 11.71 31.92
CA GLY A 40 -27.21 11.84 31.34
C GLY A 40 -28.37 11.40 32.25
N THR A 41 -28.13 11.09 33.53
CA THR A 41 -29.19 10.67 34.47
C THR A 41 -29.80 11.83 35.26
N GLN A 42 -29.11 12.96 35.34
CA GLN A 42 -29.52 14.14 36.10
C GLN A 42 -29.86 15.31 35.18
N ASN A 43 -30.94 16.03 35.52
CA ASN A 43 -31.29 17.26 34.84
C ASN A 43 -30.27 18.37 35.17
N TYR A 44 -29.86 19.11 34.15
CA TYR A 44 -28.94 20.23 34.30
C TYR A 44 -29.22 21.29 33.24
N SER A 45 -28.87 22.55 33.52
CA SER A 45 -29.13 23.66 32.60
C SER A 45 -28.07 24.74 32.74
N GLY A 46 -27.83 25.46 31.66
CA GLY A 46 -26.94 26.61 31.62
C GLY A 46 -27.50 27.74 30.77
N ASN A 47 -26.62 28.63 30.34
CA ASN A 47 -26.99 29.76 29.50
C ASN A 47 -27.31 29.27 28.08
N GLY A 48 -28.59 29.27 27.72
CA GLY A 48 -29.06 28.95 26.36
C GLY A 48 -29.19 27.46 26.06
N TRP A 49 -29.08 26.58 27.07
CA TRP A 49 -29.27 25.14 26.91
C TRP A 49 -29.80 24.49 28.19
N LYS A 50 -30.53 23.38 28.04
CA LYS A 50 -30.98 22.51 29.14
C LYS A 50 -30.93 21.04 28.74
N PHE A 51 -30.68 20.17 29.70
CA PHE A 51 -30.73 18.72 29.53
C PHE A 51 -31.72 18.13 30.51
N GLU A 52 -32.75 17.47 29.98
CA GLU A 52 -33.82 16.86 30.77
C GLU A 52 -34.29 15.55 30.11
N ASN A 53 -34.44 14.49 30.90
CA ASN A 53 -34.95 13.18 30.43
C ASN A 53 -34.27 12.68 29.15
N GLY A 54 -32.94 12.76 29.06
CA GLY A 54 -32.18 12.29 27.89
C GLY A 54 -32.25 13.22 26.66
N THR A 55 -32.83 14.40 26.78
CA THR A 55 -32.94 15.38 25.70
C THR A 55 -32.11 16.62 26.01
N LEU A 56 -31.18 16.96 25.11
CA LEU A 56 -30.49 18.24 25.11
C LEU A 56 -31.30 19.24 24.26
N THR A 57 -31.76 20.32 24.88
CA THR A 57 -32.45 21.42 24.20
C THR A 57 -31.52 22.64 24.14
N LEU A 58 -31.32 23.17 22.95
CA LEU A 58 -30.61 24.42 22.69
C LEU A 58 -31.63 25.53 22.49
N GLU A 59 -31.69 26.46 23.44
CA GLU A 59 -32.67 27.55 23.48
C GLU A 59 -32.14 28.79 22.74
N SER A 60 -30.83 29.07 22.88
CA SER A 60 -30.18 30.19 22.21
C SER A 60 -28.68 30.01 22.02
N GLY A 61 -28.11 30.60 20.97
CA GLY A 61 -26.67 30.63 20.71
C GLY A 61 -26.26 29.83 19.48
N SER A 62 -24.95 29.74 19.24
CA SER A 62 -24.38 28.96 18.13
C SER A 62 -23.59 27.79 18.69
N TYR A 63 -23.85 26.59 18.19
CA TYR A 63 -23.26 25.35 18.70
C TYR A 63 -22.69 24.53 17.54
N ASP A 64 -21.48 24.04 17.74
CA ASP A 64 -20.77 23.18 16.80
C ASP A 64 -20.45 21.85 17.46
N PHE A 65 -20.89 20.74 16.88
CA PHE A 65 -20.57 19.38 17.35
C PHE A 65 -19.72 18.60 16.34
N SER A 66 -19.05 19.29 15.42
CA SER A 66 -18.16 18.69 14.41
C SER A 66 -16.87 18.13 15.02
N GLY A 67 -16.03 17.53 14.19
CA GLY A 67 -14.71 17.02 14.59
C GLY A 67 -13.61 18.09 14.67
N GLU A 68 -13.95 19.37 14.61
CA GLU A 68 -12.98 20.45 14.72
C GLU A 68 -12.40 20.61 16.14
N GLU A 69 -11.16 21.09 16.24
CA GLU A 69 -10.43 21.25 17.50
C GLU A 69 -11.19 22.06 18.56
N ASN A 70 -11.95 23.07 18.15
CA ASN A 70 -12.70 23.97 19.04
C ASN A 70 -14.20 23.66 19.12
N ALA A 71 -14.66 22.59 18.45
CA ALA A 71 -16.05 22.16 18.51
C ALA A 71 -16.37 21.49 19.85
N LEU A 72 -17.65 21.33 20.13
CA LEU A 72 -18.13 20.47 21.20
C LEU A 72 -17.88 19.01 20.84
N CYS A 73 -17.56 18.18 21.84
CA CYS A 73 -17.50 16.74 21.65
C CYS A 73 -18.86 16.20 21.12
N PRO A 74 -18.85 15.11 20.33
CA PRO A 74 -20.06 14.51 19.78
C PRO A 74 -21.05 14.10 20.89
N LEU A 75 -22.35 14.17 20.58
CA LEU A 75 -23.39 13.71 21.49
C LEU A 75 -23.48 12.18 21.50
N ASN A 76 -23.75 11.63 22.69
CA ASN A 76 -24.02 10.21 22.84
C ASN A 76 -25.22 9.81 21.97
N PRO A 77 -25.20 8.65 21.28
CA PRO A 77 -26.32 8.19 20.44
C PRO A 77 -27.68 8.16 21.17
N ASN A 78 -27.66 8.00 22.49
CA ASN A 78 -28.86 7.97 23.31
C ASN A 78 -29.48 9.35 23.56
N VAL A 79 -28.71 10.44 23.40
CA VAL A 79 -29.18 11.81 23.60
C VAL A 79 -30.00 12.27 22.40
N GLN A 80 -31.22 12.75 22.65
CA GLN A 80 -32.02 13.44 21.64
C GLN A 80 -31.65 14.93 21.63
N LEU A 81 -31.37 15.48 20.45
CA LEU A 81 -31.15 16.92 20.26
C LEU A 81 -32.45 17.63 19.86
N MET A 82 -32.73 18.77 20.50
CA MET A 82 -33.79 19.71 20.16
C MET A 82 -33.18 21.11 19.99
N VAL A 83 -33.48 21.79 18.89
CA VAL A 83 -32.96 23.11 18.55
C VAL A 83 -34.13 24.08 18.43
N GLU A 84 -34.21 25.05 19.35
CA GLU A 84 -35.21 26.11 19.29
C GLU A 84 -34.81 27.20 18.29
N SER A 85 -35.74 28.06 17.88
CA SER A 85 -35.51 29.09 16.86
C SER A 85 -34.46 30.15 17.24
N GLY A 86 -34.07 30.23 18.51
CA GLY A 86 -33.01 31.11 18.99
C GLY A 86 -31.60 30.52 18.87
N ALA A 87 -31.48 29.24 18.51
CA ALA A 87 -30.21 28.53 18.42
C ALA A 87 -29.88 28.12 16.98
N THR A 88 -28.60 28.02 16.67
CA THR A 88 -28.07 27.58 15.36
C THR A 88 -27.04 26.49 15.53
N LEU A 89 -27.11 25.46 14.68
CA LEU A 89 -26.06 24.45 14.55
C LEU A 89 -25.14 24.83 13.40
N THR A 90 -23.83 24.82 13.64
CA THR A 90 -22.80 25.10 12.61
C THR A 90 -22.05 23.85 12.16
N GLY A 91 -22.21 22.75 12.90
CA GLY A 91 -21.53 21.49 12.62
C GLY A 91 -22.01 20.35 13.51
N GLY A 92 -21.71 19.13 13.09
CA GLY A 92 -22.01 17.91 13.85
C GLY A 92 -22.68 16.79 13.06
N ALA A 93 -22.63 15.60 13.67
CA ALA A 93 -23.24 14.37 13.19
C ALA A 93 -23.96 13.66 14.35
N PHE A 94 -25.21 13.27 14.14
CA PHE A 94 -26.10 12.77 15.18
C PHE A 94 -26.74 11.44 14.80
N ALA A 95 -26.84 10.50 15.74
CA ALA A 95 -27.48 9.20 15.52
C ALA A 95 -29.02 9.32 15.41
N LYS A 96 -29.60 10.30 16.11
CA LYS A 96 -31.03 10.63 16.06
C LYS A 96 -31.23 11.93 15.31
N GLU A 97 -32.32 12.01 14.55
CA GLU A 97 -32.72 13.24 13.86
C GLU A 97 -32.92 14.35 14.89
N PRO A 98 -32.16 15.46 14.81
CA PRO A 98 -32.42 16.60 15.66
C PRO A 98 -33.81 17.18 15.35
N LYS A 99 -34.52 17.60 16.39
CA LYS A 99 -35.86 18.19 16.25
C LYS A 99 -35.74 19.72 16.29
N GLY A 100 -36.59 20.42 15.54
CA GLY A 100 -36.67 21.88 15.59
C GLY A 100 -35.97 22.57 14.42
N ALA A 101 -35.33 23.71 14.68
CA ALA A 101 -34.70 24.54 13.65
C ALA A 101 -33.39 23.92 13.12
N GLY A 102 -33.26 23.83 11.79
CA GLY A 102 -32.05 23.35 11.13
C GLY A 102 -32.33 22.60 9.84
N THR A 103 -31.29 22.40 9.04
CA THR A 103 -31.31 21.55 7.85
C THR A 103 -30.29 20.43 8.08
N PHE A 104 -30.67 19.19 7.81
CA PHE A 104 -29.82 18.02 8.01
C PHE A 104 -29.81 17.15 6.76
N LYS A 105 -28.65 16.59 6.44
CA LYS A 105 -28.54 15.51 5.46
C LYS A 105 -28.46 14.17 6.18
N THR A 106 -29.06 13.16 5.56
CA THR A 106 -28.88 11.78 6.03
C THR A 106 -27.60 11.21 5.45
N VAL A 107 -26.81 10.55 6.29
CA VAL A 107 -25.74 9.64 5.90
C VAL A 107 -26.21 8.22 6.20
N THR A 108 -26.17 7.33 5.23
CA THR A 108 -26.48 5.90 5.42
C THR A 108 -25.27 5.06 5.05
N LEU A 109 -24.83 4.19 5.94
CA LEU A 109 -23.85 3.16 5.65
C LEU A 109 -24.58 1.92 5.11
N ASN A 110 -24.28 1.55 3.86
CA ASN A 110 -24.80 0.35 3.23
C ASN A 110 -23.87 -0.85 3.46
N GLY A 111 -24.39 -2.06 3.23
CA GLY A 111 -23.68 -3.32 3.45
C GLY A 111 -23.95 -3.92 4.84
N THR A 112 -23.06 -4.79 5.30
CA THR A 112 -23.19 -5.52 6.57
C THR A 112 -22.52 -4.84 7.75
N GLY A 113 -21.79 -3.74 7.52
CA GLY A 113 -21.10 -2.99 8.55
C GLY A 113 -22.00 -2.08 9.38
N SER A 114 -21.46 -1.54 10.47
CA SER A 114 -22.09 -0.52 11.30
C SER A 114 -21.13 0.64 11.54
N ILE A 115 -21.66 1.81 11.87
CA ILE A 115 -20.87 2.93 12.35
C ILE A 115 -20.45 2.61 13.79
N THR A 116 -19.16 2.71 14.07
CA THR A 116 -18.56 2.35 15.36
C THR A 116 -18.11 3.58 16.14
N ALA A 117 -17.79 4.68 15.46
CA ALA A 117 -17.49 5.96 16.10
C ALA A 117 -17.84 7.16 15.22
N VAL A 118 -18.14 8.28 15.87
CA VAL A 118 -18.31 9.60 15.24
C VAL A 118 -17.53 10.62 16.06
N ASN A 119 -16.68 11.43 15.42
CA ASN A 119 -15.83 12.45 16.08
C ASN A 119 -15.08 11.91 17.31
N GLY A 120 -14.58 10.67 17.22
CA GLY A 120 -13.84 9.98 18.28
C GLY A 120 -14.69 9.31 19.37
N LEU A 121 -16.02 9.47 19.37
CA LEU A 121 -16.90 8.80 20.34
C LEU A 121 -17.31 7.42 19.83
N ALA A 122 -16.65 6.39 20.35
CA ALA A 122 -16.98 5.00 20.04
C ALA A 122 -18.26 4.53 20.76
N SER A 123 -19.18 3.89 20.02
CA SER A 123 -20.39 3.27 20.57
C SER A 123 -20.98 2.25 19.60
N GLY A 124 -21.57 1.17 20.13
CA GLY A 124 -22.35 0.21 19.33
C GLY A 124 -23.75 0.74 18.94
N ASP A 125 -24.18 1.85 19.54
CA ASP A 125 -25.53 2.40 19.36
C ASP A 125 -25.64 3.38 18.19
N TRP A 126 -24.55 3.67 17.48
CA TRP A 126 -24.57 4.58 16.31
C TRP A 126 -25.38 4.02 15.13
N GLY A 127 -25.52 2.69 15.04
CA GLY A 127 -26.26 2.03 13.96
C GLY A 127 -25.62 2.25 12.59
N ASN A 128 -26.43 2.47 11.56
CA ASN A 128 -25.97 2.68 10.17
C ASN A 128 -26.48 3.99 9.54
N LYS A 129 -27.12 4.85 10.34
CA LYS A 129 -27.72 6.10 9.85
C LYS A 129 -27.33 7.26 10.75
N LEU A 130 -26.84 8.33 10.14
CA LEU A 130 -26.55 9.60 10.82
C LEU A 130 -27.31 10.75 10.16
N TYR A 131 -27.43 11.82 10.93
CA TYR A 131 -27.95 13.12 10.52
C TYR A 131 -26.84 14.14 10.69
N VAL A 132 -26.35 14.68 9.58
CA VAL A 132 -25.23 15.62 9.55
C VAL A 132 -25.70 17.03 9.22
N VAL A 133 -25.12 18.01 9.90
CA VAL A 133 -25.29 19.41 9.54
C VAL A 133 -24.52 19.67 8.24
N PRO A 134 -25.13 20.30 7.21
CA PRO A 134 -24.40 20.74 6.03
C PRO A 134 -23.42 21.85 6.42
N ASN A 135 -22.12 21.57 6.32
CA ASN A 135 -21.05 22.48 6.75
C ASN A 135 -20.35 23.10 5.54
N VAL A 136 -19.71 24.25 5.75
CA VAL A 136 -19.07 25.03 4.68
C VAL A 136 -17.62 24.56 4.49
N VAL A 137 -17.12 24.56 3.25
CA VAL A 137 -15.73 24.17 2.96
C VAL A 137 -14.73 25.19 3.54
N PRO A 138 -13.59 24.77 4.12
CA PRO A 138 -13.19 23.41 4.51
C PRO A 138 -13.51 23.06 5.98
N THR A 139 -14.22 23.92 6.72
CA THR A 139 -14.45 23.79 8.17
C THR A 139 -15.63 22.87 8.51
N GLY A 140 -15.60 22.27 9.70
CA GLY A 140 -16.72 21.54 10.28
C GLY A 140 -16.82 20.08 9.86
N ALA A 141 -15.74 19.46 9.36
CA ALA A 141 -15.80 18.06 8.96
C ALA A 141 -16.05 17.11 10.16
N ASN A 142 -16.75 16.01 9.92
CA ASN A 142 -16.97 14.97 10.94
C ASN A 142 -16.13 13.75 10.62
N THR A 143 -15.47 13.15 11.59
CA THR A 143 -14.88 11.82 11.41
C THR A 143 -15.94 10.75 11.62
N ILE A 144 -16.08 9.85 10.66
CA ILE A 144 -17.01 8.72 10.72
C ILE A 144 -16.19 7.45 10.56
N THR A 145 -16.23 6.59 11.58
CA THR A 145 -15.57 5.29 11.57
C THR A 145 -16.62 4.20 11.45
N ALA A 146 -16.45 3.31 10.48
CA ALA A 146 -17.25 2.12 10.28
C ALA A 146 -16.53 0.85 10.75
N SER A 147 -17.26 -0.25 10.88
CA SER A 147 -16.68 -1.57 11.18
C SER A 147 -15.98 -2.21 9.99
N GLU A 148 -16.26 -1.72 8.78
CA GLU A 148 -15.71 -2.19 7.51
C GLU A 148 -15.18 -0.99 6.71
N PRO A 149 -14.21 -1.17 5.81
CA PRO A 149 -13.72 -0.11 4.94
C PRO A 149 -14.84 0.61 4.19
N ILE A 150 -14.82 1.94 4.22
CA ILE A 150 -15.68 2.80 3.40
C ILE A 150 -14.90 3.03 2.10
N ARG A 151 -15.46 2.74 0.92
CA ARG A 151 -14.73 2.75 -0.36
C ARG A 151 -15.43 3.54 -1.46
N ASP A 152 -16.74 3.75 -1.34
CA ASP A 152 -17.48 4.64 -2.22
C ASP A 152 -18.42 5.55 -1.43
N ILE A 153 -18.73 6.68 -2.06
CA ILE A 153 -19.79 7.60 -1.63
C ILE A 153 -20.70 7.78 -2.83
N ASN A 154 -21.96 7.39 -2.70
CA ASN A 154 -22.99 7.45 -3.75
C ASN A 154 -22.57 6.79 -5.07
N LEU A 155 -21.93 5.61 -5.03
CA LEU A 155 -21.36 4.90 -6.21
C LEU A 155 -20.21 5.64 -6.91
N LYS A 156 -19.62 6.66 -6.26
CA LYS A 156 -18.35 7.24 -6.69
C LYS A 156 -17.23 6.67 -5.82
N ALA A 157 -16.28 6.00 -6.44
CA ALA A 157 -15.13 5.39 -5.77
C ALA A 157 -14.25 6.48 -5.15
N ILE A 158 -13.70 6.19 -3.96
CA ILE A 158 -12.69 7.04 -3.34
C ILE A 158 -11.32 6.53 -3.80
N TYR A 159 -10.66 7.27 -4.70
CA TYR A 159 -9.42 6.85 -5.35
C TYR A 159 -8.49 8.03 -5.65
N GLY A 160 -7.19 7.76 -5.83
CA GLY A 160 -6.19 8.76 -6.20
C GLY A 160 -6.06 9.86 -5.16
N ASP A 161 -6.04 11.12 -5.61
CA ASP A 161 -5.85 12.29 -4.75
C ASP A 161 -6.94 12.42 -3.66
N ASP A 162 -8.17 11.94 -3.94
CA ASP A 162 -9.28 11.98 -2.98
C ASP A 162 -8.99 11.14 -1.71
N VAL A 163 -8.12 10.14 -1.80
CA VAL A 163 -7.74 9.29 -0.66
C VAL A 163 -7.05 10.12 0.42
N ALA A 164 -6.18 11.07 0.03
CA ALA A 164 -5.45 11.89 0.97
C ALA A 164 -6.34 12.91 1.70
N ASP A 165 -7.42 13.36 1.04
CA ASP A 165 -8.35 14.34 1.59
C ASP A 165 -9.46 13.69 2.45
N LEU A 166 -9.91 12.48 2.09
CA LEU A 166 -11.01 11.80 2.78
C LEU A 166 -10.55 10.86 3.89
N TYR A 167 -9.40 10.21 3.81
CA TYR A 167 -8.94 9.30 4.86
C TYR A 167 -7.91 10.01 5.75
N PRO A 168 -8.22 10.28 7.03
CA PRO A 168 -7.26 10.85 7.98
C PRO A 168 -6.00 9.99 8.14
N ASN A 169 -6.13 8.68 7.91
CA ASN A 169 -5.04 7.73 7.86
C ASN A 169 -5.21 6.85 6.61
N GLN A 170 -4.31 6.97 5.63
CA GLN A 170 -4.39 6.23 4.37
C GLN A 170 -4.22 4.72 4.52
N SER A 171 -3.72 4.24 5.67
CA SER A 171 -3.66 2.81 6.00
C SER A 171 -4.96 2.30 6.63
N ASP A 172 -5.85 3.18 7.08
CA ASP A 172 -7.15 2.86 7.67
C ASP A 172 -8.29 3.41 6.81
N LEU A 173 -8.82 2.55 5.94
CA LEU A 173 -9.95 2.88 5.08
C LEU A 173 -11.31 2.80 5.80
N SER A 174 -11.36 2.51 7.10
CA SER A 174 -12.61 2.45 7.86
C SER A 174 -13.08 3.81 8.38
N THR A 175 -12.19 4.80 8.40
CA THR A 175 -12.46 6.14 8.94
C THR A 175 -12.37 7.20 7.85
N ILE A 176 -13.44 7.97 7.64
CA ILE A 176 -13.45 9.09 6.68
C ILE A 176 -13.67 10.44 7.36
N LEU A 177 -13.15 11.50 6.73
CA LEU A 177 -13.43 12.89 7.03
C LEU A 177 -14.62 13.37 6.17
N LEU A 178 -15.80 13.42 6.75
CA LEU A 178 -17.03 13.81 6.04
C LEU A 178 -17.26 15.33 6.13
N ASN A 179 -16.96 16.05 5.05
CA ASN A 179 -17.39 17.43 4.84
C ASN A 179 -18.44 17.50 3.71
N VAL A 180 -19.69 17.85 4.05
CA VAL A 180 -20.80 17.89 3.09
C VAL A 180 -20.53 18.87 1.94
N GLY A 181 -20.08 20.09 2.24
CA GLY A 181 -19.79 21.09 1.21
C GLY A 181 -18.66 20.66 0.27
N TRP A 182 -17.65 19.97 0.80
CA TRP A 182 -16.55 19.45 -0.01
C TRP A 182 -17.02 18.32 -0.93
N LEU A 183 -17.85 17.40 -0.41
CA LEU A 183 -18.45 16.32 -1.22
C LEU A 183 -19.34 16.86 -2.34
N GLU A 184 -20.07 17.95 -2.10
CA GLU A 184 -20.85 18.65 -3.13
C GLU A 184 -19.93 19.30 -4.18
N TYR A 185 -18.87 19.99 -3.74
CA TYR A 185 -17.90 20.64 -4.61
C TYR A 185 -17.17 19.63 -5.52
N GLN A 186 -16.76 18.49 -4.98
CA GLN A 186 -16.10 17.42 -5.73
C GLN A 186 -17.07 16.53 -6.52
N GLY A 187 -18.37 16.80 -6.45
CA GLY A 187 -19.39 16.07 -7.20
C GLY A 187 -19.61 14.62 -6.74
N TYR A 188 -19.20 14.27 -5.51
CA TYR A 188 -19.58 12.99 -4.88
C TYR A 188 -21.08 12.94 -4.61
N ILE A 189 -21.66 14.09 -4.25
CA ILE A 189 -23.09 14.23 -4.00
C ILE A 189 -23.62 15.47 -4.72
N LYS A 190 -24.90 15.43 -5.12
CA LYS A 190 -25.59 16.63 -5.62
C LYS A 190 -26.16 17.43 -4.46
N GLU A 191 -26.36 18.72 -4.67
CA GLU A 191 -27.06 19.56 -3.71
C GLU A 191 -28.40 18.92 -3.30
N ASN A 192 -28.73 18.98 -2.01
CA ASN A 192 -29.97 18.40 -1.45
C ASN A 192 -30.14 16.87 -1.59
N THR A 193 -29.10 16.13 -1.97
CA THR A 193 -29.12 14.66 -1.93
C THR A 193 -28.56 14.10 -0.62
N ASN A 194 -29.07 12.92 -0.24
CA ASN A 194 -28.53 12.15 0.88
C ASN A 194 -27.19 11.50 0.50
N ILE A 195 -26.40 11.21 1.53
CA ILE A 195 -25.11 10.57 1.43
C ILE A 195 -25.30 9.09 1.74
N VAL A 196 -24.80 8.22 0.87
CA VAL A 196 -24.78 6.78 1.02
C VAL A 196 -23.33 6.34 0.93
N LEU A 197 -22.79 5.86 2.04
CA LEU A 197 -21.46 5.28 2.12
C LEU A 197 -21.56 3.80 1.76
N ASN A 198 -20.60 3.30 0.99
CA ASN A 198 -20.60 1.92 0.49
C ASN A 198 -21.90 1.57 -0.25
N GLN A 199 -22.38 2.48 -1.11
CA GLN A 199 -23.59 2.22 -1.87
C GLN A 199 -23.38 1.04 -2.83
N GLY A 200 -22.16 0.88 -3.34
CA GLY A 200 -21.77 -0.25 -4.15
C GLY A 200 -21.66 -1.53 -3.33
N THR A 201 -22.14 -2.64 -3.89
CA THR A 201 -21.86 -3.95 -3.31
C THR A 201 -20.53 -4.44 -3.86
N TYR A 202 -19.44 -4.20 -3.13
CA TYR A 202 -18.12 -4.69 -3.53
C TYR A 202 -18.11 -6.22 -3.56
N SER A 203 -18.09 -6.79 -4.76
CA SER A 203 -18.18 -8.23 -4.97
C SER A 203 -16.82 -8.85 -5.31
N THR A 204 -16.58 -10.09 -4.94
CA THR A 204 -15.40 -10.81 -5.45
C THR A 204 -15.59 -11.11 -6.93
N LEU A 205 -14.52 -11.07 -7.73
CA LEU A 205 -14.56 -11.49 -9.14
C LEU A 205 -15.15 -12.89 -9.28
N LYS A 206 -16.09 -13.05 -10.22
CA LYS A 206 -16.67 -14.33 -10.63
C LYS A 206 -16.62 -14.44 -12.14
N MET A 207 -16.37 -15.64 -12.63
CA MET A 207 -16.34 -15.96 -14.05
C MET A 207 -17.53 -16.84 -14.41
N ALA A 208 -18.14 -16.57 -15.55
CA ALA A 208 -19.11 -17.46 -16.15
C ALA A 208 -18.41 -18.68 -16.78
N ASP A 209 -19.19 -19.72 -17.10
CA ASP A 209 -18.68 -20.96 -17.72
C ASP A 209 -18.03 -20.71 -19.09
N ASP A 210 -18.38 -19.61 -19.74
CA ASP A 210 -17.81 -19.18 -21.02
C ASP A 210 -16.50 -18.38 -20.87
N GLY A 211 -15.97 -18.23 -19.66
CA GLY A 211 -14.69 -17.57 -19.41
C GLY A 211 -14.75 -16.05 -19.34
N THR A 212 -15.94 -15.45 -19.33
CA THR A 212 -16.13 -14.00 -19.18
C THR A 212 -16.49 -13.61 -17.75
N PRO A 213 -16.19 -12.38 -17.29
CA PRO A 213 -16.51 -11.95 -15.93
C PRO A 213 -18.00 -11.63 -15.76
N ILE A 214 -18.58 -12.07 -14.65
CA ILE A 214 -20.00 -11.82 -14.34
C ILE A 214 -20.13 -10.42 -13.75
N THR A 215 -20.55 -9.45 -14.57
CA THR A 215 -20.81 -8.07 -14.12
C THR A 215 -22.29 -7.73 -14.00
N THR A 216 -23.17 -8.57 -14.54
CA THR A 216 -24.62 -8.33 -14.52
C THR A 216 -25.16 -8.34 -13.10
N GLY A 217 -25.91 -7.29 -12.74
CA GLY A 217 -26.49 -7.13 -11.41
C GLY A 217 -25.53 -6.57 -10.35
N LEU A 218 -24.26 -6.35 -10.70
CA LEU A 218 -23.30 -5.66 -9.82
C LEU A 218 -23.50 -4.14 -9.90
N ALA A 219 -23.25 -3.47 -8.78
CA ALA A 219 -23.19 -2.02 -8.75
C ALA A 219 -21.97 -1.54 -9.56
N ARG A 220 -22.17 -0.51 -10.39
CA ARG A 220 -21.10 0.13 -11.16
C ARG A 220 -20.60 1.33 -10.39
N ILE A 221 -19.42 1.20 -9.78
CA ILE A 221 -18.81 2.24 -8.96
C ILE A 221 -17.80 2.97 -9.84
N SER A 222 -18.03 4.25 -10.11
CA SER A 222 -17.19 5.03 -11.03
C SER A 222 -16.18 5.86 -10.24
N ASP A 223 -14.96 5.96 -10.73
CA ASP A 223 -13.97 6.94 -10.24
C ASP A 223 -14.16 8.35 -10.84
N GLY A 224 -15.19 8.54 -11.68
CA GLY A 224 -15.38 9.76 -12.47
C GLY A 224 -14.60 9.79 -13.78
N ASN A 225 -13.81 8.76 -14.09
CA ASN A 225 -13.05 8.59 -15.34
C ASN A 225 -13.57 7.38 -16.14
N PHE A 226 -12.65 6.66 -16.80
CA PHE A 226 -12.91 5.52 -17.68
C PHE A 226 -12.99 4.18 -16.92
N HIS A 227 -12.91 4.17 -15.58
CA HIS A 227 -12.92 2.94 -14.79
C HIS A 227 -14.28 2.69 -14.13
N THR A 228 -14.69 1.43 -14.15
CA THR A 228 -15.86 0.94 -13.41
C THR A 228 -15.41 -0.17 -12.48
N TYR A 229 -15.44 0.12 -11.18
CA TYR A 229 -15.18 -0.81 -10.11
C TYR A 229 -16.44 -1.62 -9.79
N PHE A 230 -16.23 -2.92 -9.62
CA PHE A 230 -17.28 -3.89 -9.27
C PHE A 230 -17.02 -4.56 -7.91
N GLY A 231 -15.80 -4.44 -7.41
CA GLY A 231 -15.40 -5.06 -6.16
C GLY A 231 -13.97 -4.79 -5.74
N ASN A 232 -13.59 -5.42 -4.63
CA ASN A 232 -12.29 -5.17 -4.03
C ASN A 232 -11.18 -5.77 -4.91
N GLY A 233 -10.28 -4.90 -5.36
CA GLY A 233 -9.08 -5.30 -6.08
C GLY A 233 -9.30 -5.65 -7.55
N TRP A 234 -10.49 -5.40 -8.11
CA TRP A 234 -10.71 -5.56 -9.54
C TRP A 234 -11.70 -4.56 -10.13
N HIS A 235 -11.45 -4.18 -11.38
CA HIS A 235 -12.28 -3.26 -12.13
C HIS A 235 -12.24 -3.55 -13.63
N SER A 236 -12.97 -2.74 -14.38
CA SER A 236 -12.91 -2.70 -15.84
C SER A 236 -12.65 -1.30 -16.34
N GLN A 237 -12.24 -1.21 -17.61
CA GLN A 237 -12.13 0.05 -18.34
C GLN A 237 -13.20 0.10 -19.44
N ALA A 238 -14.47 0.23 -19.06
CA ALA A 238 -15.60 0.27 -20.00
C ALA A 238 -16.48 1.49 -19.75
N LEU A 239 -16.49 2.45 -20.69
CA LEU A 239 -17.46 3.57 -20.72
C LEU A 239 -18.90 3.09 -20.94
N SER A 240 -19.08 1.92 -21.57
CA SER A 240 -20.36 1.23 -21.74
C SER A 240 -20.13 -0.19 -22.27
N GLY A 241 -20.40 -1.24 -21.49
CA GLY A 241 -20.36 -2.64 -21.98
C GLY A 241 -19.94 -3.66 -20.93
N ASP A 242 -19.91 -4.93 -21.37
CA ASP A 242 -19.14 -5.99 -20.71
C ASP A 242 -17.64 -5.70 -20.88
N PRO A 243 -16.80 -6.04 -19.89
CA PRO A 243 -15.41 -5.65 -19.93
C PRO A 243 -14.61 -6.56 -20.86
N ASP A 244 -14.10 -6.02 -21.96
CA ASP A 244 -13.13 -6.70 -22.82
C ASP A 244 -11.86 -7.07 -22.02
N ASN A 245 -11.52 -6.25 -21.01
CA ASN A 245 -10.39 -6.46 -20.10
C ASN A 245 -10.81 -6.32 -18.63
N VAL A 246 -10.32 -7.24 -17.80
CA VAL A 246 -10.40 -7.19 -16.34
C VAL A 246 -9.05 -6.75 -15.78
N TYR A 247 -9.08 -5.76 -14.89
CA TYR A 247 -7.90 -5.22 -14.21
C TYR A 247 -7.87 -5.74 -12.77
N LEU A 248 -6.72 -6.23 -12.31
CA LEU A 248 -6.52 -6.84 -11.00
C LEU A 248 -5.52 -6.00 -10.18
N GLU A 249 -6.03 -5.09 -9.35
CA GLU A 249 -5.22 -4.17 -8.53
C GLU A 249 -4.68 -4.83 -7.25
N SER A 250 -5.38 -5.83 -6.72
CA SER A 250 -4.88 -6.61 -5.59
C SER A 250 -5.62 -7.93 -5.38
N GLY A 251 -4.99 -8.82 -4.62
CA GLY A 251 -5.55 -10.11 -4.21
C GLY A 251 -4.86 -11.28 -4.90
N ASN A 252 -5.38 -12.48 -4.67
CA ASN A 252 -4.87 -13.71 -5.26
C ASN A 252 -6.00 -14.35 -6.07
N TYR A 253 -5.72 -14.69 -7.32
CA TYR A 253 -6.70 -15.16 -8.28
C TYR A 253 -6.25 -16.49 -8.87
N ASN A 254 -7.08 -17.51 -8.72
CA ASN A 254 -6.86 -18.82 -9.33
C ASN A 254 -7.93 -19.10 -10.39
N PHE A 255 -7.60 -18.85 -11.64
CA PHE A 255 -8.51 -18.98 -12.79
C PHE A 255 -8.70 -20.44 -13.25
N LEU A 256 -8.30 -21.43 -12.45
CA LEU A 256 -8.83 -22.79 -12.60
C LEU A 256 -10.29 -22.90 -12.16
N TYR A 257 -10.81 -21.89 -11.45
CA TYR A 257 -12.15 -21.91 -10.87
C TYR A 257 -13.02 -20.74 -11.35
N THR A 258 -14.34 -20.95 -11.44
CA THR A 258 -15.33 -19.89 -11.72
C THR A 258 -15.45 -18.86 -10.60
N ASP A 259 -14.88 -19.16 -9.44
CA ASP A 259 -14.65 -18.23 -8.33
C ASP A 259 -13.15 -18.12 -8.06
N PRO A 260 -12.42 -17.26 -8.81
CA PRO A 260 -10.97 -17.20 -8.72
C PRO A 260 -10.46 -16.78 -7.34
N VAL A 261 -11.29 -16.08 -6.56
CA VAL A 261 -10.95 -15.60 -5.22
C VAL A 261 -11.22 -16.68 -4.18
N ASN A 262 -12.43 -17.25 -4.15
CA ASN A 262 -12.81 -18.28 -3.17
C ASN A 262 -12.88 -19.66 -3.80
N LYS A 263 -11.71 -20.17 -4.23
CA LYS A 263 -11.43 -21.47 -4.85
C LYS A 263 -12.38 -22.62 -4.46
N LYS A 264 -12.73 -22.74 -3.17
CA LYS A 264 -13.60 -23.80 -2.62
C LYS A 264 -15.05 -23.78 -3.11
N ASN A 265 -15.50 -22.63 -3.62
CA ASN A 265 -16.90 -22.40 -3.99
C ASN A 265 -17.10 -22.33 -5.51
N GLY A 266 -16.02 -22.43 -6.31
CA GLY A 266 -16.06 -22.38 -7.77
C GLY A 266 -16.07 -23.76 -8.41
N GLU A 267 -16.73 -23.86 -9.57
CA GLU A 267 -16.58 -24.99 -10.48
C GLU A 267 -15.29 -24.82 -11.30
N ASN A 268 -14.83 -25.89 -11.96
CA ASN A 268 -13.64 -25.79 -12.80
C ASN A 268 -13.92 -24.89 -14.02
N LEU A 269 -13.16 -23.81 -14.14
CA LEU A 269 -13.20 -22.94 -15.31
C LEU A 269 -12.37 -23.56 -16.43
N ARG A 270 -12.97 -23.67 -17.62
CA ARG A 270 -12.29 -24.27 -18.78
C ARG A 270 -11.20 -23.38 -19.33
N SER A 271 -11.50 -22.09 -19.48
CA SER A 271 -10.57 -21.07 -19.93
C SER A 271 -11.08 -19.69 -19.59
N VAL A 272 -10.17 -18.74 -19.46
CA VAL A 272 -10.41 -17.31 -19.40
C VAL A 272 -10.45 -16.77 -20.83
N ASN A 273 -11.56 -16.12 -21.17
CA ASN A 273 -11.86 -15.63 -22.52
C ASN A 273 -12.07 -14.10 -22.57
N CYS A 274 -11.67 -13.38 -21.52
CA CYS A 274 -11.52 -11.92 -21.48
C CYS A 274 -10.04 -11.56 -21.28
N GLY A 275 -9.60 -10.37 -21.69
CA GLY A 275 -8.24 -9.91 -21.37
C GLY A 275 -8.05 -9.72 -19.87
N ILE A 276 -6.85 -9.98 -19.37
CA ILE A 276 -6.48 -9.77 -17.96
C ILE A 276 -5.29 -8.82 -17.89
N VAL A 277 -5.40 -7.79 -17.06
CA VAL A 277 -4.30 -6.88 -16.73
C VAL A 277 -4.03 -6.99 -15.24
N ASN A 278 -2.87 -7.52 -14.86
CA ASN A 278 -2.46 -7.64 -13.47
C ASN A 278 -1.72 -6.37 -13.03
N GLU A 279 -2.29 -5.59 -12.12
CA GLU A 279 -1.78 -4.29 -11.68
C GLU A 279 -1.29 -4.29 -10.21
N GLY A 280 -1.31 -5.42 -9.54
CA GLY A 280 -0.82 -5.54 -8.16
C GLY A 280 -1.31 -6.78 -7.43
N SER A 281 -1.57 -7.85 -8.18
CA SER A 281 -2.15 -9.10 -7.70
C SER A 281 -1.26 -10.30 -8.00
N THR A 282 -1.61 -11.46 -7.44
CA THR A 282 -1.01 -12.75 -7.79
C THR A 282 -1.99 -13.57 -8.61
N ILE A 283 -1.58 -13.98 -9.81
CA ILE A 283 -2.27 -14.97 -10.63
C ILE A 283 -1.64 -16.34 -10.34
N GLU A 284 -2.40 -17.23 -9.72
CA GLU A 284 -1.88 -18.52 -9.28
C GLU A 284 -1.84 -19.56 -10.42
N ASP A 285 -2.93 -19.68 -11.17
CA ASP A 285 -3.09 -20.68 -12.23
C ASP A 285 -4.31 -20.34 -13.11
N GLY A 286 -4.48 -21.05 -14.23
CA GLY A 286 -5.59 -20.91 -15.17
C GLY A 286 -5.22 -21.24 -16.62
N VAL A 287 -6.22 -21.34 -17.49
CA VAL A 287 -6.02 -21.46 -18.94
C VAL A 287 -6.49 -20.17 -19.60
N PHE A 288 -5.61 -19.44 -20.29
CA PHE A 288 -5.90 -18.12 -20.85
C PHE A 288 -5.89 -18.18 -22.38
N ASN A 289 -7.04 -17.89 -22.98
CA ASN A 289 -7.22 -17.81 -24.44
C ASN A 289 -7.11 -16.39 -24.99
N THR A 290 -6.81 -15.43 -24.12
CA THR A 290 -6.60 -14.02 -24.44
C THR A 290 -5.21 -13.61 -24.02
N LEU A 291 -4.79 -12.42 -24.44
CA LEU A 291 -3.56 -11.83 -23.95
C LEU A 291 -3.71 -11.46 -22.47
N VAL A 292 -2.69 -11.80 -21.69
CA VAL A 292 -2.56 -11.36 -20.30
C VAL A 292 -1.39 -10.38 -20.21
N ALA A 293 -1.60 -9.26 -19.53
CA ALA A 293 -0.55 -8.32 -19.17
C ALA A 293 -0.22 -8.48 -17.69
N ASN A 294 1.06 -8.69 -17.38
CA ASN A 294 1.55 -8.70 -15.99
C ASN A 294 2.25 -7.38 -15.72
N GLY A 295 1.46 -6.38 -15.35
CA GLY A 295 1.87 -4.99 -15.29
C GLY A 295 1.30 -4.13 -16.41
N GLN A 296 1.45 -2.82 -16.25
CA GLN A 296 1.14 -1.84 -17.28
C GLN A 296 2.30 -0.85 -17.43
N PRO A 297 2.67 -0.43 -18.66
CA PRO A 297 3.68 0.59 -18.87
C PRO A 297 3.39 1.85 -18.04
N GLY A 298 4.32 2.22 -17.16
CA GLY A 298 4.20 3.42 -16.32
C GLY A 298 3.29 3.26 -15.10
N SER A 299 2.88 2.02 -14.76
CA SER A 299 2.19 1.75 -13.49
C SER A 299 3.07 2.16 -12.30
N THR A 300 2.46 2.82 -11.33
CA THR A 300 3.09 3.22 -10.06
C THR A 300 2.62 2.35 -8.89
N SER A 301 2.07 1.16 -9.18
CA SER A 301 1.57 0.26 -8.14
C SER A 301 2.66 -0.05 -7.13
N SER A 302 2.34 0.09 -5.85
CA SER A 302 3.24 -0.26 -4.75
C SER A 302 3.20 -1.75 -4.42
N LYS A 303 2.34 -2.52 -5.08
CA LYS A 303 2.16 -3.97 -4.86
C LYS A 303 2.80 -4.77 -5.99
N PRO A 304 3.36 -5.96 -5.69
CA PRO A 304 3.95 -6.80 -6.71
C PRO A 304 2.88 -7.39 -7.64
N HIS A 305 3.26 -7.58 -8.90
CA HIS A 305 2.46 -8.20 -9.95
C HIS A 305 3.05 -9.59 -10.20
N GLU A 306 2.38 -10.65 -9.75
CA GLU A 306 2.97 -11.99 -9.73
C GLU A 306 2.17 -12.98 -10.57
N ILE A 307 2.87 -13.87 -11.28
CA ILE A 307 2.30 -15.05 -11.94
C ILE A 307 3.03 -16.29 -11.41
N GLU A 308 2.30 -17.19 -10.76
CA GLU A 308 2.85 -18.45 -10.23
C GLU A 308 2.66 -19.62 -11.20
N GLY A 309 1.69 -19.53 -12.11
CA GLY A 309 1.29 -20.66 -12.95
C GLY A 309 0.27 -20.27 -14.02
N GLY A 310 -0.17 -21.27 -14.78
CA GLY A 310 -1.15 -21.11 -15.86
C GLY A 310 -0.64 -21.54 -17.23
N THR A 311 -1.57 -21.63 -18.17
CA THR A 311 -1.35 -21.95 -19.59
C THR A 311 -1.84 -20.78 -20.44
N PHE A 312 -0.91 -20.02 -21.03
CA PHE A 312 -1.16 -18.78 -21.75
C PHE A 312 -1.07 -19.03 -23.25
N ALA A 313 -2.21 -19.39 -23.87
CA ALA A 313 -2.27 -19.81 -25.26
C ALA A 313 -1.94 -18.70 -26.26
N ALA A 314 -2.24 -17.45 -25.92
CA ALA A 314 -1.89 -16.27 -26.70
C ALA A 314 -0.57 -15.62 -26.27
N GLY A 315 0.03 -16.07 -25.17
CA GLY A 315 1.21 -15.48 -24.55
C GLY A 315 0.90 -14.27 -23.64
N LEU A 316 1.96 -13.54 -23.26
CA LEU A 316 1.92 -12.33 -22.43
C LEU A 316 2.24 -11.06 -23.23
N LEU A 317 1.51 -9.98 -22.96
CA LEU A 317 1.71 -8.70 -23.66
C LEU A 317 2.79 -7.81 -23.03
N TYR A 318 2.90 -7.81 -21.70
CA TYR A 318 3.83 -6.97 -20.93
C TYR A 318 4.20 -7.67 -19.63
N ASN A 319 5.45 -7.52 -19.18
CA ASN A 319 5.91 -8.04 -17.89
C ASN A 319 6.86 -7.07 -17.18
N ASP A 320 6.35 -6.37 -16.16
CA ASP A 320 7.15 -5.64 -15.16
C ASP A 320 7.22 -6.35 -13.80
N GLY A 321 6.52 -7.49 -13.69
CA GLY A 321 6.35 -8.26 -12.48
C GLY A 321 7.22 -9.51 -12.37
N VAL A 322 6.91 -10.34 -11.37
CA VAL A 322 7.59 -11.61 -11.09
C VAL A 322 6.81 -12.76 -11.71
N ILE A 323 7.51 -13.66 -12.40
CA ILE A 323 6.92 -14.91 -12.90
C ILE A 323 7.73 -16.06 -12.33
N THR A 324 7.06 -16.99 -11.65
CA THR A 324 7.69 -18.17 -11.02
C THR A 324 7.26 -19.49 -11.68
N GLY A 325 6.23 -19.48 -12.53
CA GLY A 325 5.73 -20.68 -13.21
C GLY A 325 4.82 -20.36 -14.39
N GLY A 326 4.40 -21.43 -15.08
CA GLY A 326 3.45 -21.36 -16.19
C GLY A 326 4.04 -21.71 -17.56
N ALA A 327 3.15 -21.92 -18.53
CA ALA A 327 3.43 -22.30 -19.91
C ALA A 327 2.94 -21.22 -20.87
N PHE A 328 3.82 -20.71 -21.74
CA PHE A 328 3.57 -19.53 -22.57
C PHE A 328 3.79 -19.84 -24.05
N ASN A 329 2.87 -19.37 -24.89
CA ASN A 329 3.03 -19.43 -26.33
C ASN A 329 3.73 -18.17 -26.85
N GLY A 330 4.94 -18.34 -27.38
CA GLY A 330 5.75 -17.25 -27.95
C GLY A 330 6.80 -16.72 -26.98
N LYS A 331 7.95 -16.31 -27.55
CA LYS A 331 9.09 -15.74 -26.81
C LYS A 331 8.88 -14.27 -26.44
N ASP A 332 8.27 -13.54 -27.37
CA ASP A 332 8.06 -12.10 -27.37
C ASP A 332 6.61 -11.85 -27.82
N SER A 333 5.63 -12.28 -27.01
CA SER A 333 4.23 -12.36 -27.43
C SER A 333 3.64 -10.99 -27.85
N ILE A 334 3.76 -10.76 -29.16
CA ILE A 334 2.83 -10.14 -30.10
C ILE A 334 2.44 -8.66 -29.93
N LEU A 335 3.37 -7.76 -29.66
CA LEU A 335 3.32 -6.38 -30.21
C LEU A 335 4.74 -5.80 -30.33
N PRO A 336 5.01 -4.79 -31.19
CA PRO A 336 6.33 -4.14 -31.33
C PRO A 336 6.79 -3.34 -30.11
N ILE A 337 6.10 -3.44 -28.97
CA ILE A 337 6.39 -2.67 -27.77
C ILE A 337 7.35 -3.51 -26.93
N GLY A 338 8.64 -3.34 -27.19
CA GLY A 338 9.70 -4.13 -26.58
C GLY A 338 9.74 -3.99 -25.06
N ILE A 339 9.21 -4.98 -24.35
CA ILE A 339 9.91 -5.72 -23.29
C ILE A 339 9.30 -7.14 -23.27
N GLY A 340 10.07 -8.14 -23.70
CA GLY A 340 9.62 -9.54 -23.79
C GLY A 340 9.45 -10.19 -22.42
N LEU A 341 9.26 -11.51 -22.38
CA LEU A 341 9.33 -12.29 -21.14
C LEU A 341 10.68 -11.96 -20.45
N SER A 342 10.64 -11.32 -19.29
CA SER A 342 11.84 -11.07 -18.48
C SER A 342 12.09 -12.28 -17.58
N GLY A 343 13.28 -12.90 -17.68
CA GLY A 343 13.72 -13.92 -16.70
C GLY A 343 14.25 -15.25 -17.27
N ASN A 344 14.37 -16.22 -16.36
CA ASN A 344 14.98 -17.54 -16.54
C ASN A 344 14.02 -18.60 -17.14
N TYR A 345 13.21 -18.24 -18.13
CA TYR A 345 12.39 -19.23 -18.81
C TYR A 345 13.26 -20.18 -19.66
N ARG A 346 12.68 -21.32 -20.05
CA ARG A 346 13.30 -22.36 -20.89
C ARG A 346 12.34 -22.72 -22.03
N SER A 347 12.91 -23.02 -23.19
CA SER A 347 12.16 -23.40 -24.38
C SER A 347 11.94 -24.91 -24.42
N VAL A 348 10.84 -25.32 -25.05
CA VAL A 348 10.57 -26.71 -25.39
C VAL A 348 10.45 -26.82 -26.90
N THR A 349 11.27 -27.68 -27.50
CA THR A 349 11.28 -27.93 -28.94
C THR A 349 11.08 -29.42 -29.21
N VAL A 350 10.61 -29.75 -30.41
CA VAL A 350 10.47 -31.14 -30.86
C VAL A 350 11.31 -31.31 -32.12
N LYS A 351 12.25 -32.26 -32.09
CA LYS A 351 13.02 -32.59 -33.27
C LYS A 351 12.13 -33.29 -34.30
N ASP A 352 12.24 -32.84 -35.56
CA ASP A 352 11.49 -33.36 -36.72
C ASP A 352 9.96 -33.36 -36.52
N GLY A 353 9.45 -32.45 -35.68
CA GLY A 353 8.04 -32.33 -35.35
C GLY A 353 7.67 -30.97 -34.77
N ALA A 354 6.46 -30.87 -34.24
CA ALA A 354 5.92 -29.65 -33.65
C ALA A 354 4.97 -29.99 -32.48
N ILE A 355 4.95 -29.10 -31.49
CA ILE A 355 4.03 -29.20 -30.36
C ILE A 355 2.65 -28.70 -30.82
N SER A 356 1.65 -29.57 -30.76
CA SER A 356 0.27 -29.27 -31.17
C SER A 356 -0.61 -28.80 -30.03
N LYS A 357 -0.41 -29.29 -28.79
CA LYS A 357 -1.09 -28.83 -27.57
C LYS A 357 -0.18 -28.81 -26.36
N VAL A 358 -0.52 -27.96 -25.41
CA VAL A 358 0.09 -27.89 -24.08
C VAL A 358 -1.03 -27.81 -23.05
N ASN A 359 -1.00 -28.69 -22.04
CA ASN A 359 -2.04 -28.79 -21.00
C ASN A 359 -3.46 -28.79 -21.59
N ASP A 360 -3.69 -29.68 -22.57
CA ASP A 360 -4.94 -29.81 -23.34
C ASP A 360 -5.39 -28.54 -24.11
N THR A 361 -4.52 -27.55 -24.24
CA THR A 361 -4.82 -26.25 -24.86
C THR A 361 -4.10 -26.09 -26.20
N PHE A 362 -4.82 -25.59 -27.20
CA PHE A 362 -4.26 -25.26 -28.52
C PHE A 362 -3.55 -23.89 -28.50
N PRO A 363 -2.52 -23.68 -29.33
CA PRO A 363 -1.85 -22.40 -29.39
C PRO A 363 -2.76 -21.38 -30.07
N LEU A 364 -2.71 -20.13 -29.62
CA LEU A 364 -3.35 -19.00 -30.26
C LEU A 364 -2.29 -18.04 -30.80
N VAL A 365 -2.51 -17.56 -32.01
CA VAL A 365 -1.61 -16.62 -32.71
C VAL A 365 -2.46 -15.52 -33.34
N PRO A 366 -1.88 -14.36 -33.69
CA PRO A 366 -2.62 -13.30 -34.35
C PRO A 366 -3.10 -13.74 -35.73
N GLY A 367 -4.32 -13.34 -36.05
CA GLY A 367 -4.94 -13.48 -37.35
C GLY A 367 -4.61 -12.30 -38.26
N GLU A 368 -5.63 -11.80 -38.96
CA GLU A 368 -5.48 -10.74 -39.96
C GLU A 368 -5.20 -9.37 -39.32
N THR A 369 -5.82 -9.11 -38.18
CA THR A 369 -5.48 -7.95 -37.34
C THR A 369 -4.69 -8.40 -36.13
N VAL A 370 -3.98 -7.45 -35.52
CA VAL A 370 -3.15 -7.74 -34.36
C VAL A 370 -3.96 -8.08 -33.10
N TYR A 371 -5.28 -7.80 -33.12
CA TYR A 371 -6.20 -8.06 -32.02
C TYR A 371 -7.04 -9.32 -32.22
N ASP A 372 -7.11 -9.85 -33.45
CA ASP A 372 -7.82 -11.10 -33.73
C ASP A 372 -6.92 -12.28 -33.39
N LEU A 373 -7.33 -13.13 -32.45
CA LEU A 373 -6.62 -14.39 -32.14
C LEU A 373 -7.28 -15.54 -32.91
N VAL A 374 -6.45 -16.32 -33.60
CA VAL A 374 -6.86 -17.54 -34.32
C VAL A 374 -6.09 -18.74 -33.81
N GLN A 375 -6.67 -19.93 -33.97
CA GLN A 375 -6.03 -21.18 -33.59
C GLN A 375 -4.77 -21.42 -34.46
N GLY A 376 -3.61 -21.46 -33.80
CA GLY A 376 -2.34 -21.80 -34.42
C GLY A 376 -2.17 -23.30 -34.65
N SER A 377 -1.21 -23.65 -35.50
CA SER A 377 -0.88 -25.06 -35.80
C SER A 377 0.21 -25.65 -34.90
N ALA A 378 0.99 -24.81 -34.23
CA ALA A 378 2.09 -25.23 -33.37
C ALA A 378 2.35 -24.24 -32.23
N TRP A 379 2.68 -24.76 -31.05
CA TRP A 379 3.14 -23.97 -29.91
C TRP A 379 4.61 -23.59 -30.06
N ASN A 380 4.90 -22.33 -29.76
CA ASN A 380 6.25 -21.88 -29.43
C ASN A 380 6.38 -21.89 -27.91
N LEU A 381 6.59 -23.07 -27.32
CA LEU A 381 6.45 -23.27 -25.88
C LEU A 381 7.65 -22.76 -25.08
N TYR A 382 7.38 -21.86 -24.13
CA TYR A 382 8.29 -21.42 -23.09
C TYR A 382 7.70 -21.69 -21.71
N SER A 383 8.53 -22.03 -20.74
CA SER A 383 8.09 -22.34 -19.38
C SER A 383 9.20 -22.13 -18.36
N TYR A 384 8.83 -21.90 -17.11
CA TYR A 384 9.80 -21.80 -16.00
C TYR A 384 10.08 -23.18 -15.39
N ALA A 385 11.28 -23.34 -14.84
CA ALA A 385 11.71 -24.58 -14.18
C ALA A 385 10.75 -24.96 -13.03
N GLY A 386 10.52 -26.25 -12.83
CA GLY A 386 9.57 -26.76 -11.85
C GLY A 386 8.11 -26.82 -12.32
N THR A 387 7.76 -26.13 -13.41
CA THR A 387 6.40 -26.21 -14.00
C THR A 387 6.14 -27.62 -14.54
N VAL A 388 4.99 -28.20 -14.21
CA VAL A 388 4.56 -29.48 -14.77
C VAL A 388 3.87 -29.22 -16.12
N LEU A 389 4.38 -29.83 -17.18
CA LEU A 389 3.84 -29.66 -18.53
C LEU A 389 3.32 -30.98 -19.07
N THR A 390 2.16 -30.96 -19.72
CA THR A 390 1.68 -32.04 -20.59
C THR A 390 1.71 -31.56 -22.03
N VAL A 391 2.54 -32.17 -22.86
CA VAL A 391 2.84 -31.73 -24.24
C VAL A 391 2.37 -32.80 -25.22
N GLU A 392 1.57 -32.40 -26.21
CA GLU A 392 1.13 -33.24 -27.31
C GLU A 392 1.84 -32.83 -28.61
N SER A 393 2.53 -33.76 -29.27
CA SER A 393 3.25 -33.53 -30.52
C SER A 393 2.56 -34.20 -31.70
N ASN A 394 2.82 -33.71 -32.92
CA ASN A 394 2.40 -34.38 -34.16
C ASN A 394 3.22 -35.65 -34.46
N VAL A 395 4.40 -35.82 -33.84
CA VAL A 395 5.28 -37.00 -33.96
C VAL A 395 5.38 -37.74 -32.63
N ASP A 396 5.78 -39.01 -32.66
CA ASP A 396 5.95 -39.79 -31.43
C ASP A 396 7.15 -39.26 -30.65
N ILE A 397 6.96 -39.01 -29.35
CA ILE A 397 7.99 -38.57 -28.43
C ILE A 397 8.58 -39.79 -27.76
N THR A 398 9.88 -40.04 -27.95
CA THR A 398 10.57 -41.24 -27.48
C THR A 398 11.63 -40.96 -26.42
N ASN A 399 12.10 -39.71 -26.35
CA ASN A 399 13.07 -39.26 -25.35
C ASN A 399 12.92 -37.76 -25.10
N ILE A 400 13.45 -37.29 -23.97
CA ILE A 400 13.62 -35.88 -23.62
C ILE A 400 15.11 -35.64 -23.41
N ASN A 401 15.72 -34.71 -24.16
CA ASN A 401 17.16 -34.43 -24.08
C ASN A 401 18.05 -35.68 -24.28
N GLY A 402 17.55 -36.66 -25.04
CA GLY A 402 18.22 -37.94 -25.31
C GLY A 402 18.10 -38.98 -24.19
N GLN A 403 17.38 -38.68 -23.10
CA GLN A 403 17.04 -39.62 -22.03
C GLN A 403 15.66 -40.25 -22.25
N GLU A 404 15.52 -41.55 -21.96
CA GLU A 404 14.25 -42.27 -22.13
C GLU A 404 13.14 -41.68 -21.27
N ILE A 405 11.89 -41.77 -21.76
CA ILE A 405 10.71 -41.38 -20.98
C ILE A 405 10.60 -42.30 -19.75
N GLY A 406 10.34 -41.71 -18.58
CA GLY A 406 10.40 -42.40 -17.28
C GLY A 406 11.63 -42.01 -16.48
N GLU A 407 12.77 -41.83 -17.14
CA GLU A 407 14.04 -41.44 -16.50
C GLU A 407 14.26 -39.91 -16.57
N ALA A 408 13.90 -39.31 -17.71
CA ALA A 408 14.10 -37.89 -17.93
C ALA A 408 13.08 -37.05 -17.15
N PHE A 409 13.53 -36.20 -16.22
CA PHE A 409 12.71 -35.13 -15.59
C PHE A 409 11.34 -35.57 -15.04
N SER A 410 11.27 -36.76 -14.44
CA SER A 410 10.01 -37.37 -13.96
C SER A 410 8.95 -37.51 -15.06
N SER A 411 9.39 -37.74 -16.31
CA SER A 411 8.53 -37.83 -17.47
C SER A 411 7.73 -39.13 -17.51
N ILE A 412 6.50 -39.06 -18.03
CA ILE A 412 5.62 -40.22 -18.21
C ILE A 412 4.79 -40.05 -19.49
N TYR A 413 4.28 -41.16 -20.02
CA TYR A 413 3.16 -41.16 -20.95
C TYR A 413 1.84 -41.19 -20.16
N PRO A 414 1.13 -40.06 -20.01
CA PRO A 414 -0.09 -40.01 -19.19
C PRO A 414 -1.22 -40.91 -19.74
N ASN A 415 -1.22 -41.14 -21.06
CA ASN A 415 -2.18 -42.02 -21.74
C ASN A 415 -1.68 -43.47 -21.91
N GLY A 416 -0.55 -43.82 -21.29
CA GLY A 416 0.12 -45.12 -21.41
C GLY A 416 1.08 -45.21 -22.61
N GLU A 417 1.96 -46.22 -22.61
CA GLU A 417 3.09 -46.34 -23.56
C GLU A 417 2.69 -46.54 -25.03
N THR A 418 1.42 -46.84 -25.30
CA THR A 418 0.89 -46.96 -26.66
C THR A 418 0.63 -45.61 -27.32
N ASP A 419 0.36 -44.57 -26.52
CA ASP A 419 0.19 -43.20 -27.00
C ASP A 419 1.45 -42.39 -26.67
N LYS A 420 2.38 -42.38 -27.61
CA LYS A 420 3.65 -41.66 -27.49
C LYS A 420 3.57 -40.22 -28.00
N LYS A 421 2.39 -39.74 -28.43
CA LYS A 421 2.23 -38.35 -28.86
C LYS A 421 2.19 -37.39 -27.68
N VAL A 422 1.74 -37.88 -26.52
CA VAL A 422 1.55 -37.09 -25.31
C VAL A 422 2.58 -37.47 -24.25
N VAL A 423 3.32 -36.50 -23.75
CA VAL A 423 4.27 -36.70 -22.65
C VAL A 423 4.00 -35.67 -21.56
N ARG A 424 4.06 -36.09 -20.30
CA ARG A 424 4.04 -35.19 -19.14
C ARG A 424 5.41 -35.19 -18.47
N PHE A 425 5.97 -34.04 -18.15
CA PHE A 425 7.28 -33.93 -17.47
C PHE A 425 7.34 -32.67 -16.61
N VAL A 426 8.31 -32.61 -15.69
CA VAL A 426 8.63 -31.40 -14.92
C VAL A 426 9.68 -30.61 -15.69
N MET A 427 9.41 -29.34 -15.96
CA MET A 427 10.33 -28.49 -16.71
C MET A 427 11.67 -28.37 -15.95
N PRO A 428 12.81 -28.76 -16.55
CA PRO A 428 14.11 -28.60 -15.93
C PRO A 428 14.60 -27.16 -15.98
N ASP A 429 15.69 -26.88 -15.27
CA ASP A 429 16.41 -25.61 -15.33
C ASP A 429 17.29 -25.47 -16.60
N SER A 430 16.90 -26.13 -17.69
CA SER A 430 17.56 -26.09 -19.00
C SER A 430 16.53 -26.17 -20.13
N ASP A 431 16.91 -25.81 -21.35
CA ASP A 431 16.05 -26.02 -22.50
C ASP A 431 15.75 -27.51 -22.70
N VAL A 432 14.59 -27.79 -23.30
CA VAL A 432 14.09 -29.13 -23.57
C VAL A 432 14.01 -29.35 -25.08
N GLU A 433 14.67 -30.40 -25.55
CA GLU A 433 14.56 -30.94 -26.90
C GLU A 433 13.96 -32.34 -26.82
N LEU A 434 12.70 -32.45 -27.25
CA LEU A 434 11.99 -33.72 -27.40
C LEU A 434 12.51 -34.43 -28.66
N ASN A 435 12.71 -35.74 -28.57
CA ASN A 435 13.35 -36.56 -29.61
C ASN A 435 14.78 -36.13 -29.97
N SER A 436 15.54 -35.60 -29.00
CA SER A 436 16.93 -35.24 -29.24
C SER A 436 17.73 -36.46 -29.71
N THR A 437 18.64 -36.23 -30.66
CA THR A 437 19.63 -37.23 -31.11
C THR A 437 20.94 -37.14 -30.35
N LYS A 438 21.05 -36.20 -29.41
CA LYS A 438 22.19 -36.06 -28.52
C LYS A 438 21.67 -36.32 -27.12
N ILE A 439 22.40 -37.13 -26.35
CA ILE A 439 22.21 -37.11 -24.90
C ILE A 439 22.75 -35.76 -24.46
N VAL A 440 21.85 -34.78 -24.33
CA VAL A 440 22.12 -33.57 -23.59
C VAL A 440 22.04 -34.04 -22.14
N VAL A 441 23.18 -34.56 -21.65
CA VAL A 441 23.36 -34.70 -20.21
C VAL A 441 23.06 -33.30 -19.68
N PRO A 442 22.05 -33.11 -18.81
CA PRO A 442 21.84 -31.84 -18.17
C PRO A 442 23.21 -31.40 -17.70
N GLU A 443 23.67 -30.19 -18.07
CA GLU A 443 24.84 -29.65 -17.38
C GLU A 443 24.57 -29.92 -15.91
N PRO A 444 25.47 -30.64 -15.21
CA PRO A 444 25.22 -31.01 -13.83
C PRO A 444 24.79 -29.71 -13.17
N LYS A 445 23.57 -29.70 -12.59
CA LYS A 445 23.10 -28.60 -11.76
C LYS A 445 24.35 -28.16 -11.01
N PRO A 446 24.80 -26.90 -11.11
CA PRO A 446 25.98 -26.48 -10.38
C PRO A 446 25.80 -27.07 -8.99
N GLU A 447 26.73 -27.95 -8.59
CA GLU A 447 26.70 -28.51 -7.24
C GLU A 447 26.32 -27.35 -6.35
N PRO A 448 25.38 -27.51 -5.37
CA PRO A 448 25.10 -26.42 -4.47
C PRO A 448 26.45 -25.93 -3.99
N THR A 449 26.87 -24.78 -4.52
CA THR A 449 27.92 -24.01 -3.92
C THR A 449 27.43 -23.90 -2.50
N PRO A 450 28.25 -24.32 -1.50
CA PRO A 450 27.81 -24.30 -0.12
C PRO A 450 27.07 -22.99 0.09
N ASP A 451 25.81 -23.15 0.48
CA ASP A 451 24.84 -22.13 0.90
C ASP A 451 25.51 -20.77 0.94
N PRO A 452 25.19 -19.80 0.04
CA PRO A 452 26.01 -18.60 -0.13
C PRO A 452 26.31 -18.12 1.27
N THR A 453 27.58 -18.28 1.71
CA THR A 453 27.96 -18.02 3.09
C THR A 453 27.31 -16.71 3.42
N PRO A 454 26.36 -16.68 4.39
CA PRO A 454 25.40 -15.59 4.52
C PRO A 454 26.19 -14.33 4.32
N GLU A 455 25.81 -13.52 3.32
CA GLU A 455 26.64 -12.38 2.97
C GLU A 455 26.78 -11.56 4.23
N THR A 456 27.96 -11.55 4.85
CA THR A 456 28.11 -10.99 6.18
C THR A 456 28.95 -9.74 6.15
N TYR A 457 28.71 -8.86 7.12
CA TYR A 457 29.61 -7.79 7.49
C TYR A 457 30.11 -8.01 8.92
N THR A 458 31.21 -7.36 9.30
CA THR A 458 31.68 -7.39 10.69
C THR A 458 31.14 -6.18 11.42
N LEU A 459 30.35 -6.36 12.47
CA LEU A 459 29.88 -5.29 13.34
C LEU A 459 30.66 -5.29 14.64
N THR A 460 31.18 -4.14 15.05
CA THR A 460 31.77 -3.93 16.38
C THR A 460 31.09 -2.76 17.07
N VAL A 461 30.62 -2.98 18.30
CA VAL A 461 29.96 -1.96 19.12
C VAL A 461 30.82 -1.64 20.35
N LYS A 462 31.15 -0.36 20.53
CA LYS A 462 31.89 0.16 21.69
C LYS A 462 30.96 1.01 22.55
N GLY A 463 31.00 0.79 23.86
CA GLY A 463 30.06 1.44 24.81
C GLY A 463 28.66 0.82 24.82
N GLY A 464 28.43 -0.24 24.05
CA GLY A 464 27.16 -0.97 23.97
C GLY A 464 27.31 -2.42 23.57
N THR A 465 26.19 -3.05 23.31
CA THR A 465 26.07 -4.40 22.75
C THR A 465 25.07 -4.40 21.61
N PHE A 466 25.05 -5.46 20.82
CA PHE A 466 24.03 -5.67 19.82
C PHE A 466 23.50 -7.10 19.82
N THR A 467 22.30 -7.26 19.27
CA THR A 467 21.63 -8.55 19.06
C THR A 467 21.06 -8.60 17.66
N TYR A 468 21.06 -9.78 17.06
CA TYR A 468 20.37 -10.07 15.81
C TYR A 468 19.78 -11.48 15.90
N ASN A 469 18.66 -11.73 15.20
CA ASN A 469 17.96 -13.03 15.18
C ASN A 469 17.64 -13.61 16.57
N GLY A 470 17.41 -12.77 17.59
CA GLY A 470 17.12 -13.20 18.96
C GLY A 470 18.30 -13.87 19.68
N GLY A 471 19.52 -13.71 19.18
CA GLY A 471 20.75 -14.24 19.78
C GLY A 471 21.22 -13.49 21.03
N GLU A 472 22.29 -13.98 21.64
CA GLU A 472 22.91 -13.35 22.81
C GLU A 472 23.51 -11.97 22.48
N ALA A 473 23.57 -11.09 23.48
CA ALA A 473 24.16 -9.76 23.32
C ALA A 473 25.68 -9.85 23.08
N MET A 474 26.13 -9.30 21.95
CA MET A 474 27.51 -9.35 21.48
C MET A 474 28.11 -7.94 21.39
N THR A 475 29.44 -7.84 21.45
CA THR A 475 30.17 -6.57 21.21
C THR A 475 30.92 -6.57 19.89
N SER A 476 31.17 -7.74 19.30
CA SER A 476 31.70 -7.89 17.94
C SER A 476 31.29 -9.24 17.37
N ALA A 477 30.77 -9.27 16.13
CA ALA A 477 30.44 -10.50 15.42
C ALA A 477 30.35 -10.28 13.91
N SER A 478 30.41 -11.39 13.17
CA SER A 478 30.00 -11.44 11.78
C SER A 478 28.48 -11.56 11.72
N VAL A 479 27.83 -10.62 11.03
CA VAL A 479 26.37 -10.48 10.98
C VAL A 479 25.90 -10.64 9.53
N PRO A 480 24.85 -11.43 9.27
CA PRO A 480 24.22 -11.50 7.94
C PRO A 480 23.68 -10.14 7.48
N VAL A 481 23.89 -9.78 6.21
CA VAL A 481 23.41 -8.50 5.63
C VAL A 481 21.89 -8.40 5.61
N ASP A 482 21.17 -9.53 5.62
CA ASP A 482 19.71 -9.63 5.68
C ASP A 482 19.16 -9.67 7.12
N ALA A 483 20.03 -9.66 8.14
CA ALA A 483 19.60 -9.62 9.53
C ALA A 483 19.36 -8.19 10.01
N GLU A 484 18.26 -8.00 10.71
CA GLU A 484 18.01 -6.78 11.48
C GLU A 484 18.83 -6.80 12.78
N VAL A 485 19.54 -5.72 13.07
CA VAL A 485 20.43 -5.64 14.25
C VAL A 485 19.99 -4.55 15.21
N LYS A 486 19.68 -4.93 16.44
CA LYS A 486 19.40 -3.98 17.52
C LYS A 486 20.67 -3.69 18.31
N VAL A 487 21.11 -2.44 18.30
CA VAL A 487 22.21 -1.91 19.12
C VAL A 487 21.63 -1.32 20.40
N THR A 488 22.31 -1.49 21.53
CA THR A 488 21.85 -1.02 22.85
C THR A 488 23.03 -0.58 23.71
N LEU A 489 22.87 0.56 24.37
CA LEU A 489 23.87 1.16 25.25
C LEU A 489 24.16 0.26 26.45
N ASN A 490 25.43 0.15 26.82
CA ASN A 490 25.82 -0.44 28.08
C ASN A 490 25.94 0.68 29.12
N GLN A 491 24.91 0.86 29.94
CA GLN A 491 24.89 1.91 30.95
C GLN A 491 26.04 1.82 31.96
N SER A 492 26.61 0.63 32.18
CA SER A 492 27.78 0.45 33.06
C SER A 492 29.10 0.90 32.42
N ALA A 493 29.11 1.19 31.12
CA ALA A 493 30.26 1.71 30.39
C ALA A 493 30.26 3.24 30.24
N VAL A 494 29.20 3.91 30.72
CA VAL A 494 29.09 5.37 30.73
C VAL A 494 30.09 5.95 31.74
N PRO A 495 31.00 6.86 31.35
CA PRO A 495 31.94 7.49 32.27
C PRO A 495 31.24 8.32 33.36
N GLU A 496 31.80 8.34 34.57
CA GLU A 496 31.25 9.12 35.69
C GLU A 496 31.19 10.62 35.35
N GLY A 497 30.02 11.24 35.54
CA GLY A 497 29.76 12.65 35.20
C GLY A 497 29.30 12.91 33.76
N MET A 498 29.18 11.88 32.93
CA MET A 498 28.73 11.99 31.54
C MET A 498 27.35 11.33 31.33
N VAL A 499 26.62 11.75 30.29
CA VAL A 499 25.41 11.10 29.77
C VAL A 499 25.62 10.69 28.32
N PHE A 500 24.89 9.68 27.86
CA PHE A 500 24.87 9.31 26.45
C PHE A 500 24.39 10.48 25.58
N ASP A 501 25.03 10.66 24.43
CA ASP A 501 24.71 11.71 23.46
C ASP A 501 24.16 11.10 22.17
N LEU A 502 25.01 10.32 21.48
CA LEU A 502 24.65 9.67 20.22
C LEU A 502 25.56 8.48 19.91
N TRP A 503 25.19 7.69 18.90
CA TRP A 503 26.02 6.67 18.28
C TRP A 503 26.78 7.22 17.07
N ALA A 504 28.11 7.11 17.09
CA ALA A 504 28.95 7.40 15.92
C ALA A 504 29.16 6.12 15.09
N MET A 505 29.06 6.22 13.76
CA MET A 505 29.18 5.09 12.83
C MET A 505 30.04 5.48 11.62
N ASP A 506 30.70 4.51 10.98
CA ASP A 506 31.51 4.71 9.79
C ASP A 506 30.68 4.69 8.49
N GLU A 507 30.69 5.79 7.75
CA GLU A 507 29.82 6.01 6.58
C GLU A 507 30.17 5.13 5.37
N ALA A 508 31.45 4.78 5.20
CA ALA A 508 31.96 4.07 4.01
C ALA A 508 31.39 2.65 3.84
N SER A 509 30.73 2.13 4.88
CA SER A 509 30.22 0.77 4.95
C SER A 509 28.69 0.67 4.77
N LEU A 510 27.96 1.80 4.77
CA LEU A 510 26.51 1.85 4.66
C LEU A 510 26.05 1.98 3.21
N LEU A 511 24.99 1.26 2.85
CA LEU A 511 24.30 1.36 1.56
C LEU A 511 23.20 2.42 1.67
N GLY A 512 23.58 3.70 1.63
CA GLY A 512 22.67 4.84 1.78
C GLY A 512 22.65 5.43 3.19
N ASN A 513 21.64 6.26 3.49
CA ASN A 513 21.45 6.88 4.81
C ASN A 513 20.25 6.22 5.51
N PRO A 514 20.45 5.16 6.31
CA PRO A 514 19.34 4.47 6.95
C PRO A 514 18.70 5.40 8.00
N ALA A 515 17.36 5.50 7.98
CA ALA A 515 16.57 6.32 8.89
C ALA A 515 16.60 5.74 10.32
N VAL A 516 17.64 6.10 11.07
CA VAL A 516 17.98 5.52 12.37
C VAL A 516 18.03 6.61 13.44
N ALA A 517 17.42 6.35 14.60
CA ALA A 517 17.43 7.26 15.76
C ALA A 517 18.76 7.14 16.54
N TYR A 518 19.85 7.68 16.00
CA TYR A 518 21.19 7.57 16.59
C TYR A 518 21.36 8.25 17.96
N ASN A 519 20.40 9.07 18.39
CA ASN A 519 20.36 9.76 19.67
C ASN A 519 19.59 9.00 20.76
N GLU A 520 19.07 7.81 20.46
CA GLU A 520 18.43 6.94 21.45
C GLU A 520 19.43 5.94 22.05
N GLU A 521 19.23 5.54 23.31
CA GLU A 521 20.07 4.53 23.99
C GLU A 521 20.03 3.16 23.28
N SER A 522 19.08 2.94 22.37
CA SER A 522 19.05 1.79 21.48
C SER A 522 18.51 2.18 20.11
N PHE A 523 19.04 1.57 19.05
CA PHE A 523 18.51 1.74 17.70
C PHE A 523 18.65 0.44 16.90
N THR A 524 17.97 0.40 15.76
CA THR A 524 17.98 -0.76 14.87
C THR A 524 18.65 -0.42 13.54
N ILE A 525 19.62 -1.24 13.13
CA ILE A 525 20.17 -1.25 11.77
C ILE A 525 19.25 -2.13 10.91
N PRO A 526 18.57 -1.58 9.88
CA PRO A 526 17.67 -2.35 9.04
C PRO A 526 18.42 -3.37 8.17
N ALA A 527 17.78 -4.51 7.91
CA ALA A 527 18.28 -5.49 6.94
C ALA A 527 18.58 -4.83 5.58
N GLY A 528 19.69 -5.23 4.95
CA GLY A 528 20.13 -4.73 3.64
C GLY A 528 20.82 -3.37 3.65
N SER A 529 21.04 -2.74 4.82
CA SER A 529 21.59 -1.38 4.90
C SER A 529 23.12 -1.31 4.91
N VAL A 530 23.83 -2.45 4.96
CA VAL A 530 25.29 -2.53 5.07
C VAL A 530 25.87 -3.32 3.90
N ALA A 531 26.95 -2.80 3.30
CA ALA A 531 27.61 -3.47 2.19
C ALA A 531 28.30 -4.77 2.64
N LYS A 532 28.19 -5.82 1.81
CA LYS A 532 28.82 -7.12 2.03
C LYS A 532 30.34 -6.99 2.24
N GLY A 533 30.88 -7.71 3.24
CA GLY A 533 32.31 -7.78 3.51
C GLY A 533 32.89 -6.52 4.16
N SER A 534 32.07 -5.51 4.45
CA SER A 534 32.49 -4.31 5.15
C SER A 534 32.72 -4.56 6.65
N THR A 535 33.53 -3.70 7.24
CA THR A 535 33.66 -3.60 8.70
C THR A 535 32.95 -2.33 9.14
N VAL A 536 32.06 -2.48 10.11
CA VAL A 536 31.25 -1.40 10.66
C VAL A 536 31.60 -1.25 12.12
N THR A 537 31.93 -0.03 12.54
CA THR A 537 32.14 0.29 13.95
C THR A 537 31.10 1.29 14.43
N VAL A 538 30.36 0.91 15.48
CA VAL A 538 29.41 1.78 16.17
C VAL A 538 29.97 2.11 17.55
N GLU A 539 30.12 3.40 17.86
CA GLU A 539 30.75 3.85 19.10
C GLU A 539 29.85 4.86 19.84
N ALA A 540 29.48 4.53 21.08
CA ALA A 540 28.72 5.43 21.94
C ALA A 540 29.55 6.69 22.23
N GLN A 541 28.96 7.86 21.99
CA GLN A 541 29.49 9.15 22.37
C GLN A 541 28.79 9.64 23.63
N TYR A 542 29.55 10.32 24.47
CA TYR A 542 29.06 10.84 25.75
C TYR A 542 29.30 12.34 25.82
N ARG A 543 28.42 13.04 26.54
CA ARG A 543 28.52 14.48 26.83
C ARG A 543 28.43 14.73 28.33
N ASP A 544 28.88 15.89 28.77
CA ASP A 544 28.83 16.28 30.17
C ASP A 544 27.37 16.40 30.64
N ALA A 545 27.04 15.80 31.78
CA ALA A 545 25.68 15.78 32.32
C ALA A 545 25.16 17.18 32.71
N THR A 546 26.03 18.19 32.77
CA THR A 546 25.69 19.59 33.11
C THR A 546 25.29 20.46 31.91
N ILE A 547 25.36 19.93 30.68
CA ILE A 547 24.97 20.64 29.45
C ILE A 547 23.54 20.23 29.06
N GLU A 548 22.58 21.16 29.08
CA GLU A 548 21.19 20.91 28.65
C GLU A 548 21.14 20.47 27.17
N SER A 549 20.31 19.46 26.83
CA SER A 549 20.03 19.11 25.43
C SER A 549 19.11 20.16 24.80
N GLU A 550 19.61 20.93 23.85
CA GLU A 550 18.72 21.58 22.89
C GLU A 550 18.09 20.52 21.97
N PRO A 551 16.80 20.62 21.62
CA PRO A 551 16.16 19.66 20.72
C PRO A 551 16.70 19.86 19.29
N SER A 552 17.61 18.97 18.86
CA SER A 552 18.11 18.96 17.49
C SER A 552 17.08 18.33 16.54
N ILE A 553 16.38 19.17 15.76
CA ILE A 553 15.36 18.76 14.76
C ILE A 553 16.00 18.32 13.42
N LEU A 554 17.30 18.03 13.38
CA LEU A 554 17.96 17.49 12.19
C LEU A 554 18.94 16.38 12.59
N GLY A 555 18.55 15.13 12.35
CA GLY A 555 19.37 13.93 12.56
C GLY A 555 20.59 13.93 11.65
N THR A 556 21.67 14.59 12.07
CA THR A 556 22.97 14.56 11.39
C THR A 556 23.92 13.74 12.26
N ALA A 557 24.17 12.48 11.86
CA ALA A 557 25.16 11.63 12.50
C ALA A 557 26.57 12.27 12.40
N ALA A 558 27.38 12.14 13.46
CA ALA A 558 28.78 12.54 13.42
C ALA A 558 29.61 11.49 12.66
N ILE A 559 30.00 11.82 11.43
CA ILE A 559 30.77 10.95 10.52
C ILE A 559 32.27 11.16 10.73
N ILE A 560 33.02 10.09 11.05
CA ILE A 560 34.49 10.14 11.14
C ILE A 560 35.10 9.63 9.82
N GLY A 561 35.60 10.54 8.99
CA GLY A 561 36.40 10.20 7.81
C GLY A 561 37.83 9.81 8.20
N VAL A 562 38.22 8.55 8.00
CA VAL A 562 39.60 8.10 8.24
C VAL A 562 40.45 8.36 7.00
N ALA A 563 41.31 9.38 7.04
CA ALA A 563 42.49 9.48 6.18
C ALA A 563 43.73 9.06 6.99
N GLY A 564 44.55 8.19 6.40
CA GLY A 564 45.64 7.51 7.08
C GLY A 564 46.70 8.40 7.73
N ALA A 565 47.31 7.82 8.77
CA ALA A 565 48.53 8.21 9.48
C ALA A 565 48.48 9.49 10.34
N GLY A 566 48.50 9.30 11.66
CA GLY A 566 49.02 10.28 12.62
C GLY A 566 47.98 10.82 13.61
N THR A 567 48.23 10.55 14.88
CA THR A 567 47.67 11.17 16.10
C THR A 567 47.19 12.62 15.95
N ALA A 568 45.90 12.90 16.21
CA ALA A 568 45.43 14.14 16.85
C ALA A 568 43.96 14.03 17.30
N VAL A 569 43.72 14.32 18.58
CA VAL A 569 42.42 14.65 19.19
C VAL A 569 42.01 16.05 18.73
N ILE A 570 40.82 16.27 18.15
CA ILE A 570 40.17 17.59 18.12
C ILE A 570 38.64 17.49 18.24
N VAL A 571 38.14 18.34 19.13
CA VAL A 571 36.77 18.65 19.55
C VAL A 571 36.07 19.62 18.57
N TRP A 572 34.80 19.32 18.24
CA TRP A 572 33.65 20.17 17.89
C TRP A 572 33.84 21.49 17.08
N GLN A 573 33.42 21.48 15.79
CA GLN A 573 32.87 22.65 15.07
C GLN A 573 31.82 22.20 14.01
N GLY A 574 30.59 21.88 14.45
CA GLY A 574 29.49 21.47 13.57
C GLY A 574 28.60 22.60 13.04
N TYR A 575 28.83 23.86 13.45
CA TYR A 575 27.91 24.97 13.19
C TYR A 575 28.12 25.71 11.84
N ARG A 576 28.90 25.19 10.88
CA ARG A 576 29.20 25.94 9.63
C ARG A 576 29.04 25.19 8.30
N ILE A 577 28.66 23.92 8.28
CA ILE A 577 28.55 23.16 7.01
C ILE A 577 27.10 23.12 6.48
N GLY A 578 26.09 23.17 7.36
CA GLY A 578 24.67 23.21 6.95
C GLY A 578 24.23 24.50 6.24
N MET A 579 24.89 25.63 6.52
CA MET A 579 24.59 26.90 5.88
C MET A 579 25.23 27.04 4.48
N GLU A 580 26.38 26.41 4.21
CA GLU A 580 27.07 26.54 2.91
C GLU A 580 26.46 25.67 1.80
N LEU A 581 25.72 24.60 2.12
CA LEU A 581 24.97 23.81 1.12
C LEU A 581 23.61 24.43 0.78
N TYR A 582 22.96 25.10 1.74
CA TYR A 582 21.71 25.81 1.51
C TYR A 582 21.92 27.09 0.68
N GLU A 583 23.01 27.84 0.92
CA GLU A 583 23.39 29.01 0.11
C GLU A 583 23.89 28.64 -1.31
N LYS A 584 24.37 27.41 -1.54
CA LYS A 584 24.89 26.99 -2.85
C LYS A 584 23.82 26.46 -3.81
N TYR A 585 22.65 26.02 -3.32
CA TYR A 585 21.67 25.33 -4.18
C TYR A 585 20.23 25.84 -4.09
N PHE A 586 19.85 26.72 -3.14
CA PHE A 586 18.45 27.14 -2.99
C PHE A 586 18.25 28.62 -2.59
N GLN A 587 18.83 29.54 -3.35
CA GLN A 587 18.26 30.89 -3.47
C GLN A 587 17.93 31.23 -4.94
N PRO A 588 16.74 31.80 -5.22
CA PRO A 588 16.42 32.33 -6.54
C PRO A 588 17.27 33.58 -6.78
N THR A 589 18.04 33.58 -7.87
CA THR A 589 18.82 34.72 -8.34
C THR A 589 17.90 35.93 -8.57
N PRO A 590 18.15 37.11 -7.97
CA PRO A 590 17.52 38.35 -8.39
C PRO A 590 18.17 38.85 -9.70
N GLU A 591 17.34 39.27 -10.64
CA GLU A 591 17.72 40.21 -11.71
C GLU A 591 18.43 41.43 -11.10
N GLU A 592 19.56 41.87 -11.67
CA GLU A 592 19.65 43.19 -12.33
C GLU A 592 21.05 43.51 -12.91
N THR A 593 21.02 44.10 -14.11
CA THR A 593 21.94 45.12 -14.67
C THR A 593 23.40 44.77 -14.96
N ALA A 594 23.67 44.49 -16.25
CA ALA A 594 24.98 44.64 -16.86
C ALA A 594 25.14 46.06 -17.42
N ALA A 595 26.18 46.78 -16.98
CA ALA A 595 26.61 48.05 -17.56
C ALA A 595 27.84 47.86 -18.48
N GLU A 596 27.82 48.61 -19.60
CA GLU A 596 28.83 48.87 -20.65
C GLU A 596 30.31 48.86 -20.19
N GLN A 597 31.33 48.55 -21.00
CA GLN A 597 31.79 49.12 -22.31
C GLN A 597 33.12 48.40 -22.70
N PRO A 598 33.86 48.71 -23.80
CA PRO A 598 33.53 49.09 -25.18
C PRO A 598 34.10 48.10 -26.24
N ALA A 599 33.72 48.31 -27.52
CA ALA A 599 34.24 47.64 -28.72
C ALA A 599 35.74 47.92 -29.01
N PRO A 600 36.38 47.12 -29.89
CA PRO A 600 36.48 47.55 -31.29
C PRO A 600 36.38 46.47 -32.38
N GLU A 601 35.83 46.93 -33.51
CA GLU A 601 36.11 46.65 -34.93
C GLU A 601 36.15 45.22 -35.52
N ALA A 602 35.22 45.03 -36.48
CA ALA A 602 35.20 44.01 -37.53
C ALA A 602 36.22 44.33 -38.66
N PRO A 603 36.51 43.44 -39.63
CA PRO A 603 35.53 43.19 -40.70
C PRO A 603 35.53 41.79 -41.38
N ALA A 604 34.40 41.55 -42.05
CA ALA A 604 34.22 40.88 -43.35
C ALA A 604 34.42 39.35 -43.51
N ALA A 605 33.32 38.66 -43.82
CA ALA A 605 33.06 38.02 -45.12
C ALA A 605 31.68 37.35 -45.06
N ALA A 606 30.68 37.92 -45.73
CA ALA A 606 30.18 37.49 -47.05
C ALA A 606 29.10 36.40 -46.96
N ALA A 607 27.86 36.83 -47.18
CA ALA A 607 26.68 36.00 -47.35
C ALA A 607 26.49 35.60 -48.83
N ALA A 608 25.88 34.43 -49.00
CA ALA A 608 24.85 34.06 -49.97
C ALA A 608 25.04 34.31 -51.47
N SER A 609 24.96 33.22 -52.24
CA SER A 609 23.81 32.93 -53.12
C SER A 609 23.68 31.43 -53.33
#